data_AF-A0A376KKY2-F1
#
_entry.id   AF-A0A376KKY2-F1
#
_cell.length_a   1.000
_cell.length_b   1.000
_cell.length_c   1.000
_cell.angle_alpha   90.00
_cell.angle_beta   90.00
_cell.angle_gamma   90.00
#
_symmetry.space_group_name_H-M   'P 1'
#
loop_
_entity.id
_entity.type
_entity.pdbx_description
1 polymer ?
#
loop_
_entity_poly.entity_id
_entity_poly.type
_entity_poly.pdbx_seq_one_letter_code
_entity_poly.pdbx_strand_id
1 'polypeptide(L)'
;MIPAVVLGLLFHDTIKSLFNPINVMYALVVGGLLLIAAECLKPKEPRAPGLDDMTYRQAFMIGCFQCLALWPGFSRSGATISGGMLMGVSRYAASEFSFLLAVPMMMGATALDLYKSWGFLTTGDIPMFAVGFITAFVVALIAIKTFLQLIKRISFIPFAIYRFIVAAAVYVVFF
;
A
#
# COMPACT_ATOMS: atom_id res chain seq x y z
N MET A 1 5.85 5.46 -10.30
CA MET A 1 4.67 6.34 -10.46
C MET A 1 3.91 6.06 -11.75
N ILE A 2 4.57 6.23 -12.91
CA ILE A 2 3.94 6.20 -14.25
C ILE A 2 2.84 5.15 -14.42
N PRO A 3 3.05 3.83 -14.17
CA PRO A 3 2.02 2.83 -14.49
C PRO A 3 0.72 3.04 -13.70
N ALA A 4 0.82 3.23 -12.38
CA ALA A 4 -0.35 3.42 -11.52
C ALA A 4 -1.05 4.76 -11.75
N VAL A 5 -0.32 5.83 -12.12
CA VAL A 5 -0.93 7.13 -12.48
C VAL A 5 -1.73 6.99 -13.77
N VAL A 6 -1.14 6.38 -14.81
CA VAL A 6 -1.82 6.18 -16.10
C VAL A 6 -3.09 5.35 -15.91
N LEU A 7 -3.00 4.19 -15.25
CA LEU A 7 -4.18 3.35 -15.03
C LEU A 7 -5.18 3.98 -14.05
N GLY A 8 -4.70 4.67 -13.02
CA GLY A 8 -5.57 5.36 -12.05
C GLY A 8 -6.41 6.45 -12.69
N LEU A 9 -5.85 7.21 -13.63
CA LEU A 9 -6.57 8.25 -14.36
C LEU A 9 -7.53 7.66 -15.40
N LEU A 10 -7.13 6.60 -16.12
CA LEU A 10 -7.97 5.96 -17.14
C LEU A 10 -9.17 5.21 -16.54
N PHE A 11 -9.02 4.64 -15.35
CA PHE A 11 -10.02 3.77 -14.73
C PHE A 11 -10.63 4.34 -13.43
N HIS A 12 -10.50 5.66 -13.20
CA HIS A 12 -10.91 6.31 -11.93
C HIS A 12 -12.34 5.97 -11.50
N ASP A 13 -13.31 6.08 -12.42
CA ASP A 13 -14.73 5.84 -12.11
C ASP A 13 -15.01 4.35 -11.89
N THR A 14 -14.39 3.47 -12.68
CA THR A 14 -14.47 2.02 -12.49
C THR A 14 -13.92 1.61 -11.14
N ILE A 15 -12.77 2.16 -10.73
CA ILE A 15 -12.16 1.90 -9.41
C ILE A 15 -13.07 2.33 -8.28
N LYS A 16 -13.74 3.49 -8.40
CA LYS A 16 -14.71 3.94 -7.38
C LYS A 16 -15.87 2.96 -7.22
N SER A 17 -16.35 2.34 -8.30
CA SER A 17 -17.41 1.32 -8.21
C SER A 17 -16.98 0.03 -7.50
N LEU A 18 -15.67 -0.20 -7.33
CA LEU A 18 -15.16 -1.38 -6.62
C LEU A 18 -15.24 -1.25 -5.09
N PHE A 19 -15.60 -0.08 -4.54
CA PHE A 19 -15.75 0.12 -3.10
C PHE A 19 -17.03 -0.55 -2.55
N ASN A 20 -16.97 -1.87 -2.37
CA ASN A 20 -17.95 -2.67 -1.64
C ASN A 20 -17.19 -3.62 -0.68
N PRO A 21 -17.64 -3.83 0.57
CA PRO A 21 -17.04 -4.77 1.53
C PRO A 21 -16.58 -6.11 0.94
N ILE A 22 -17.35 -6.73 0.04
CA ILE A 22 -16.98 -8.02 -0.56
C ILE A 22 -15.71 -7.91 -1.43
N ASN A 23 -15.57 -6.83 -2.21
CA ASN A 23 -14.40 -6.59 -3.05
C ASN A 23 -13.16 -6.31 -2.20
N VAL A 24 -13.33 -5.57 -1.09
CA VAL A 24 -12.27 -5.30 -0.12
C VAL A 24 -11.80 -6.59 0.54
N MET A 25 -12.72 -7.48 0.93
CA MET A 25 -12.40 -8.80 1.48
C MET A 25 -11.57 -9.63 0.49
N TYR A 26 -11.98 -9.72 -0.78
CA TYR A 26 -11.19 -10.43 -1.78
C TYR A 26 -9.81 -9.81 -1.99
N ALA A 27 -9.71 -8.48 -2.05
CA ALA A 27 -8.43 -7.80 -2.18
C ALA A 27 -7.50 -8.05 -0.96
N LEU A 28 -8.07 -8.15 0.24
CA LEU A 28 -7.34 -8.51 1.46
C LEU A 28 -6.68 -9.88 1.30
N VAL A 29 -7.45 -10.88 0.89
CA VAL A 29 -6.98 -12.26 0.66
C VAL A 29 -5.94 -12.30 -0.48
N VAL A 30 -6.25 -11.76 -1.66
CA VAL A 30 -5.34 -11.83 -2.81
C VAL A 30 -4.03 -11.09 -2.52
N GLY A 31 -4.09 -9.92 -1.88
CA GLY A 31 -2.87 -9.21 -1.45
C GLY A 31 -2.07 -9.99 -0.40
N GLY A 32 -2.74 -10.74 0.49
CA GLY A 32 -2.08 -11.64 1.45
C GLY A 32 -1.37 -12.80 0.75
N LEU A 33 -2.03 -13.43 -0.23
CA LEU A 33 -1.44 -14.48 -1.06
C LEU A 33 -0.24 -13.95 -1.87
N LEU A 34 -0.31 -12.71 -2.38
CA LEU A 34 0.82 -12.10 -3.07
C LEU A 34 2.02 -11.87 -2.15
N LEU A 35 1.81 -11.46 -0.90
CA LEU A 35 2.89 -11.34 0.09
C LEU A 35 3.55 -12.69 0.37
N ILE A 36 2.76 -13.76 0.49
CA ILE A 36 3.28 -15.13 0.67
C ILE A 36 4.08 -15.54 -0.57
N ALA A 37 3.53 -15.34 -1.77
CA ALA A 37 4.21 -15.67 -3.02
C ALA A 37 5.54 -14.91 -3.13
N ALA A 38 5.56 -13.62 -2.81
CA ALA A 38 6.78 -12.83 -2.83
C ALA A 38 7.81 -13.31 -1.78
N GLU A 39 7.37 -13.76 -0.61
CA GLU A 39 8.27 -14.37 0.38
C GLU A 39 8.86 -15.71 -0.09
N CYS A 40 8.05 -16.55 -0.75
CA CYS A 40 8.48 -17.86 -1.22
C CYS A 40 9.35 -17.79 -2.49
N LEU A 41 9.08 -16.82 -3.37
CA LEU A 41 9.66 -16.75 -4.71
C LEU A 41 10.76 -15.70 -4.88
N LYS A 42 10.96 -14.81 -3.90
CA LYS A 42 12.10 -13.88 -3.93
C LYS A 42 13.42 -14.67 -4.04
N PRO A 43 14.45 -14.11 -4.68
CA PRO A 43 15.76 -14.74 -4.66
C PRO A 43 16.30 -14.87 -3.24
N LYS A 44 17.14 -15.88 -3.03
CA LYS A 44 17.88 -16.05 -1.78
C LYS A 44 18.73 -14.81 -1.48
N GLU A 45 19.42 -14.31 -2.50
CA GLU A 45 20.32 -13.16 -2.40
C GLU A 45 19.67 -11.94 -3.09
N PRO A 46 19.45 -10.84 -2.36
CA PRO A 46 18.93 -9.61 -2.94
C PRO A 46 19.87 -9.07 -4.02
N ARG A 47 19.29 -8.69 -5.16
CA ARG A 47 20.00 -7.94 -6.22
C ARG A 47 20.16 -6.47 -5.86
N ALA A 48 19.26 -5.93 -5.04
CA ALA A 48 19.37 -4.60 -4.45
C ALA A 48 19.22 -4.71 -2.92
N PRO A 49 20.33 -4.87 -2.17
CA PRO A 49 20.31 -4.94 -0.71
C PRO A 49 19.83 -3.64 -0.06
N GLY A 50 20.29 -2.49 -0.56
CA GLY A 50 19.91 -1.14 -0.14
C GLY A 50 19.02 -0.41 -1.14
N LEU A 51 18.51 0.75 -0.72
CA LEU A 51 17.67 1.61 -1.54
C LEU A 51 18.43 2.17 -2.75
N ASP A 52 19.68 2.58 -2.55
CA ASP A 52 20.52 3.19 -3.60
C ASP A 52 21.04 2.16 -4.62
N ASP A 53 20.88 0.87 -4.35
CA ASP A 53 21.23 -0.22 -5.28
C ASP A 53 20.12 -0.50 -6.31
N MET A 54 18.98 0.19 -6.20
CA MET A 54 17.83 -0.06 -7.05
C MET A 54 18.03 0.42 -8.48
N THR A 55 17.76 -0.48 -9.42
CA THR A 55 17.77 -0.18 -10.85
C THR A 55 16.44 0.43 -11.31
N TYR A 56 16.47 1.17 -12.42
CA TYR A 56 15.24 1.66 -13.07
C TYR A 56 14.27 0.54 -13.45
N ARG A 57 14.78 -0.63 -13.84
CA ARG A 57 13.94 -1.81 -14.12
C ARG A 57 13.16 -2.24 -12.87
N GLN A 58 13.81 -2.32 -11.72
CA GLN A 58 13.14 -2.66 -10.46
C GLN A 58 12.12 -1.58 -10.09
N ALA A 59 12.49 -0.30 -10.15
CA ALA A 59 11.59 0.81 -9.84
C ALA A 59 10.35 0.83 -10.76
N PHE A 60 10.52 0.59 -12.06
CA PHE A 60 9.42 0.52 -13.02
C PHE A 60 8.50 -0.67 -12.74
N MET A 61 9.06 -1.87 -12.52
CA MET A 61 8.28 -3.07 -12.21
C MET A 61 7.50 -2.93 -10.89
N ILE A 62 8.10 -2.32 -9.86
CA ILE A 62 7.37 -1.96 -8.63
C ILE A 62 6.20 -1.01 -8.94
N GLY A 63 6.41 -0.06 -9.86
CA GLY A 63 5.35 0.79 -10.39
C GLY A 63 4.22 0.01 -11.07
N CYS A 64 4.54 -1.04 -11.83
CA CYS A 64 3.54 -1.93 -12.42
C CYS A 64 2.75 -2.68 -11.34
N PHE A 65 3.43 -3.26 -10.34
CA PHE A 65 2.76 -3.90 -9.20
C PHE A 65 1.88 -2.92 -8.42
N GLN A 66 2.26 -1.65 -8.31
CA GLN A 66 1.45 -0.62 -7.66
C GLN A 66 0.07 -0.46 -8.32
N CYS A 67 -0.12 -0.88 -9.58
CA CYS A 67 -1.45 -0.85 -10.21
C CYS A 67 -2.45 -1.77 -9.50
N LEU A 68 -1.99 -2.84 -8.83
CA LEU A 68 -2.86 -3.69 -8.00
C LEU A 68 -3.45 -2.91 -6.81
N ALA A 69 -2.79 -1.83 -6.37
CA ALA A 69 -3.28 -0.95 -5.32
C ALA A 69 -4.53 -0.16 -5.71
N LEU A 70 -4.84 -0.10 -7.01
CA LEU A 70 -6.07 0.50 -7.52
C LEU A 70 -7.30 -0.36 -7.16
N TRP A 71 -7.13 -1.62 -6.75
CA TRP A 71 -8.20 -2.43 -6.18
C TRP A 71 -8.36 -2.12 -4.67
N PRO A 72 -9.49 -1.52 -4.24
CA PRO A 72 -9.70 -1.18 -2.83
C PRO A 72 -9.52 -2.39 -1.89
N GLY A 73 -8.68 -2.24 -0.86
CA GLY A 73 -8.34 -3.29 0.09
C GLY A 73 -7.04 -4.07 -0.20
N PHE A 74 -6.49 -3.95 -1.42
CA PHE A 74 -5.29 -4.71 -1.81
C PHE A 74 -4.04 -4.31 -1.01
N SER A 75 -4.00 -3.08 -0.49
CA SER A 75 -2.84 -2.43 0.12
C SER A 75 -1.77 -2.04 -0.91
N ARG A 76 -1.59 -0.72 -1.06
CA ARG A 76 -0.53 -0.15 -1.89
C ARG A 76 0.85 -0.62 -1.46
N SER A 77 1.15 -0.57 -0.16
CA SER A 77 2.44 -1.02 0.36
C SER A 77 2.64 -2.52 0.16
N GLY A 78 1.59 -3.32 0.32
CA GLY A 78 1.65 -4.77 0.06
C GLY A 78 2.02 -5.07 -1.40
N ALA A 79 1.38 -4.40 -2.36
CA ALA A 79 1.66 -4.59 -3.77
C ALA A 79 3.09 -4.18 -4.16
N THR A 80 3.53 -2.97 -3.76
CA THR A 80 4.85 -2.46 -4.14
C THR A 80 6.00 -3.21 -3.45
N ILE A 81 5.84 -3.58 -2.18
CA ILE A 81 6.85 -4.36 -1.47
C ILE A 81 6.95 -5.76 -2.06
N SER A 82 5.82 -6.44 -2.29
CA SER A 82 5.81 -7.75 -2.94
C SER A 82 6.46 -7.72 -4.33
N GLY A 83 6.11 -6.73 -5.15
CA GLY A 83 6.75 -6.50 -6.45
C GLY A 83 8.25 -6.27 -6.32
N GLY A 84 8.68 -5.48 -5.33
CA GLY A 84 10.09 -5.23 -5.04
C GLY A 84 10.85 -6.52 -4.68
N MET A 85 10.31 -7.32 -3.77
CA MET A 85 10.90 -8.60 -3.36
C MET A 85 11.00 -9.59 -4.52
N LEU A 86 9.95 -9.70 -5.34
CA LEU A 86 9.94 -10.54 -6.54
C LEU A 86 11.01 -10.08 -7.56
N MET A 87 11.25 -8.78 -7.64
CA MET A 87 12.33 -8.20 -8.45
C MET A 87 13.72 -8.27 -7.78
N GLY A 88 13.82 -8.90 -6.62
CA GLY A 88 15.05 -9.10 -5.86
C GLY A 88 15.54 -7.90 -5.08
N VAL A 89 14.69 -6.93 -4.79
CA VAL A 89 14.98 -5.87 -3.81
C VAL A 89 14.80 -6.44 -2.40
N SER A 90 15.67 -6.10 -1.46
CA SER A 90 15.54 -6.56 -0.08
C SER A 90 14.21 -6.08 0.54
N ARG A 91 13.71 -6.78 1.56
CA ARG A 91 12.47 -6.36 2.27
C ARG A 91 12.56 -4.93 2.77
N TYR A 92 13.73 -4.57 3.27
CA TYR A 92 14.03 -3.26 3.84
C TYR A 92 14.02 -2.18 2.75
N ALA A 93 14.83 -2.35 1.70
CA ALA A 93 14.92 -1.38 0.60
C ALA A 93 13.59 -1.25 -0.17
N ALA A 94 12.87 -2.36 -0.39
CA ALA A 94 11.55 -2.34 -1.01
C ALA A 94 10.52 -1.57 -0.17
N SER A 95 10.61 -1.67 1.16
CA SER A 95 9.77 -0.92 2.08
C SER A 95 10.09 0.57 2.06
N GLU A 96 11.37 0.95 2.12
CA GLU A 96 11.80 2.35 2.01
C GLU A 96 11.35 2.97 0.68
N PHE A 97 11.61 2.28 -0.44
CA PHE A 97 11.16 2.73 -1.75
C PHE A 97 9.64 2.85 -1.82
N SER A 98 8.90 1.89 -1.25
CA SER A 98 7.45 1.94 -1.16
C SER A 98 6.95 3.15 -0.39
N PHE A 99 7.61 3.54 0.70
CA PHE A 99 7.23 4.74 1.48
C PHE A 99 7.57 6.03 0.73
N LEU A 100 8.74 6.11 0.10
CA LEU A 100 9.11 7.26 -0.73
C LEU A 100 8.16 7.42 -1.91
N LEU A 101 7.83 6.33 -2.61
CA LEU A 101 6.87 6.31 -3.70
C LEU A 101 5.46 6.71 -3.23
N ALA A 102 5.11 6.43 -1.97
CA ALA A 102 3.81 6.79 -1.40
C ALA A 102 3.59 8.30 -1.34
N VAL A 103 4.64 9.08 -1.10
CA VAL A 103 4.54 10.53 -0.88
C VAL A 103 3.89 11.23 -2.08
N PRO A 104 4.46 11.19 -3.31
CA PRO A 104 3.83 11.85 -4.45
C PRO A 104 2.52 11.19 -4.87
N MET A 105 2.38 9.86 -4.71
CA MET A 105 1.16 9.15 -5.08
C MET A 105 -0.03 9.54 -4.19
N MET A 106 0.17 9.57 -2.87
CA MET A 106 -0.89 9.90 -1.90
C MET A 106 -1.16 11.40 -1.87
N MET A 107 -0.16 12.27 -2.03
CA MET A 107 -0.43 13.70 -2.15
C MET A 107 -1.31 14.00 -3.37
N GLY A 108 -1.01 13.39 -4.52
CA GLY A 108 -1.83 13.55 -5.73
C GLY A 108 -3.24 12.99 -5.56
N ALA A 109 -3.38 11.78 -5.02
CA ALA A 109 -4.69 11.15 -4.79
C ALA A 109 -5.53 11.95 -3.77
N THR A 110 -4.96 12.32 -2.63
CA THR A 110 -5.64 13.11 -1.60
C THR A 110 -6.04 14.48 -2.12
N ALA A 111 -5.18 15.19 -2.86
CA ALA A 111 -5.54 16.48 -3.43
C ALA A 111 -6.72 16.37 -4.41
N LEU A 112 -6.71 15.34 -5.26
CA LEU A 112 -7.79 15.10 -6.22
C LEU A 112 -9.13 14.77 -5.52
N ASP A 113 -9.11 13.91 -4.51
CA ASP A 113 -10.32 13.53 -3.79
C ASP A 113 -10.82 14.65 -2.88
N LEU A 114 -9.92 15.43 -2.27
CA LEU A 114 -10.26 16.61 -1.46
C LEU A 114 -10.89 17.70 -2.31
N TYR A 115 -10.36 17.96 -3.51
CA TYR A 115 -10.96 18.88 -4.47
C TYR A 115 -12.38 18.43 -4.87
N LYS A 116 -12.56 17.15 -5.22
CA LYS A 116 -13.86 16.60 -5.61
C LYS A 116 -14.88 16.56 -4.46
N SER A 117 -14.42 16.52 -3.21
CA SER A 117 -15.25 16.39 -2.01
C SER A 117 -15.37 17.68 -1.19
N TRP A 118 -14.83 18.80 -1.71
CA TRP A 118 -14.74 20.05 -0.97
C TRP A 118 -16.10 20.59 -0.51
N GLY A 119 -17.14 20.39 -1.32
CA GLY A 119 -18.50 20.84 -1.02
C GLY A 119 -19.17 20.16 0.18
N PHE A 120 -18.61 19.06 0.68
CA PHE A 120 -19.12 18.37 1.88
C PHE A 120 -18.51 18.91 3.18
N LEU A 121 -17.46 19.73 3.10
CA LEU A 121 -16.70 20.17 4.27
C LEU A 121 -17.27 21.47 4.85
N THR A 122 -17.37 21.52 6.17
CA THR A 122 -17.78 22.71 6.92
C THR A 122 -16.74 23.11 7.95
N THR A 123 -16.84 24.34 8.47
CA THR A 123 -15.94 24.80 9.55
C THR A 123 -16.12 24.01 10.85
N GLY A 124 -17.28 23.35 11.04
CA GLY A 124 -17.53 22.48 12.19
C GLY A 124 -16.68 21.21 12.20
N ASP A 125 -16.19 20.77 11.04
CA ASP A 125 -15.39 19.55 10.89
C ASP A 125 -13.90 19.76 11.25
N ILE A 126 -13.45 21.02 11.30
CA ILE A 126 -12.05 21.40 11.52
C ILE A 126 -11.47 20.75 12.80
N PRO A 127 -12.12 20.79 13.98
CA PRO A 127 -11.56 20.18 15.18
C PRO A 127 -11.36 18.67 15.04
N MET A 128 -12.34 17.98 14.44
CA MET A 128 -12.27 16.53 14.23
C MET A 128 -11.14 16.17 13.25
N PHE A 129 -11.04 16.91 12.14
CA PHE A 129 -10.04 16.65 11.11
C PHE A 129 -8.63 16.96 11.60
N ALA A 130 -8.46 18.03 12.39
CA ALA A 130 -7.16 18.39 12.98
C ALA A 130 -6.67 17.31 13.95
N VAL A 131 -7.53 16.82 14.85
CA VAL A 131 -7.17 15.75 15.79
C VAL A 131 -6.83 14.46 15.04
N GLY A 132 -7.64 14.09 14.04
CA GLY A 132 -7.37 12.92 13.18
C GLY A 132 -6.03 13.02 12.45
N PHE A 133 -5.74 14.18 11.86
CA PHE A 133 -4.50 14.44 11.14
C PHE A 133 -3.26 14.33 12.05
N ILE A 134 -3.26 15.03 13.19
CA ILE A 134 -2.13 15.03 14.12
C ILE A 134 -1.90 13.62 14.68
N THR A 135 -2.97 12.92 15.06
CA THR A 135 -2.89 11.55 15.57
C THR A 135 -2.31 10.61 14.52
N ALA A 136 -2.82 10.65 13.28
CA ALA A 136 -2.31 9.83 12.18
C ALA A 136 -0.84 10.12 11.89
N PHE A 137 -0.41 11.38 11.91
CA PHE A 137 0.99 11.76 11.71
C PHE A 137 1.91 11.16 12.78
N VAL A 138 1.60 11.34 14.06
CA VAL A 138 2.43 10.85 15.17
C VAL A 138 2.48 9.31 15.16
N VAL A 139 1.34 8.64 14.98
CA VAL A 139 1.27 7.19 14.92
C VAL A 139 2.01 6.64 13.69
N ALA A 140 1.88 7.29 12.53
CA ALA A 140 2.60 6.88 11.31
C ALA A 140 4.13 7.00 11.48
N LEU A 141 4.64 8.04 12.14
CA LEU A 141 6.06 8.17 12.44
C LEU A 141 6.56 7.00 13.29
N ILE A 142 5.83 6.66 14.36
CA ILE A 142 6.18 5.54 15.24
C ILE A 142 6.08 4.21 14.49
N ALA A 143 5.03 4.03 13.70
CA ALA A 143 4.77 2.82 12.94
C ALA A 143 5.84 2.58 11.87
N ILE A 144 6.21 3.58 11.07
CA ILE A 144 7.24 3.45 10.03
C ILE A 144 8.59 3.12 10.65
N LYS A 145 9.00 3.82 11.72
CA LYS A 145 10.26 3.56 12.41
C LYS A 145 10.32 2.14 12.97
N THR A 146 9.26 1.73 13.68
CA THR A 146 9.16 0.39 14.27
C THR A 146 9.13 -0.68 13.18
N PHE A 147 8.35 -0.48 12.12
CA PHE A 147 8.21 -1.41 11.01
C PHE A 147 9.54 -1.64 10.28
N LEU A 148 10.27 -0.58 9.96
CA LEU A 148 11.58 -0.68 9.30
C LEU A 148 12.63 -1.41 10.16
N GLN A 149 12.56 -1.29 11.48
CA GLN A 149 13.40 -2.05 12.40
C GLN A 149 12.98 -3.53 12.47
N LEU A 150 11.66 -3.78 12.51
CA LEU A 150 11.08 -5.11 12.64
C LEU A 150 11.33 -5.96 11.39
N ILE A 151 11.14 -5.38 10.19
CA ILE A 151 11.22 -6.12 8.92
C ILE A 151 12.65 -6.57 8.56
N LYS A 152 13.67 -6.05 9.26
CA LYS A 152 15.04 -6.59 9.18
C LYS A 152 15.16 -7.99 9.80
N ARG A 153 14.23 -8.36 10.69
CA ARG A 153 14.31 -9.60 11.50
C ARG A 153 13.18 -10.59 11.23
N ILE A 154 12.07 -10.14 10.65
CA ILE A 154 10.92 -11.00 10.35
C ILE A 154 10.56 -10.96 8.86
N SER A 155 9.78 -11.95 8.42
CA SER A 155 9.19 -12.00 7.08
C SER A 155 7.83 -11.30 7.02
N PHE A 156 7.25 -11.21 5.82
CA PHE A 156 5.89 -10.73 5.61
C PHE A 156 4.79 -11.76 5.91
N ILE A 157 5.14 -12.99 6.27
CA ILE A 157 4.16 -14.07 6.54
C ILE A 157 3.18 -13.70 7.66
N PRO A 158 3.58 -13.12 8.82
CA PRO A 158 2.62 -12.71 9.85
C PRO A 158 1.63 -11.66 9.34
N PHE A 159 2.08 -10.73 8.49
CA PHE A 159 1.21 -9.71 7.89
C PHE A 159 0.22 -10.31 6.89
N ALA A 160 0.64 -11.32 6.11
CA ALA A 160 -0.26 -12.04 5.22
C ALA A 160 -1.36 -12.78 6.00
N ILE A 161 -1.00 -13.46 7.09
CA ILE A 161 -1.95 -14.14 7.98
C ILE A 161 -2.91 -13.11 8.60
N TYR A 162 -2.38 -11.99 9.11
CA TYR A 162 -3.20 -10.91 9.66
C TYR A 162 -4.22 -10.40 8.64
N ARG A 163 -3.86 -10.28 7.35
CA ARG A 163 -4.81 -9.89 6.31
C ARG A 163 -5.97 -10.87 6.13
N PHE A 164 -5.74 -12.18 6.29
CA PHE A 164 -6.82 -13.16 6.25
C PHE A 164 -7.77 -13.02 7.44
N ILE A 165 -7.23 -12.72 8.63
CA ILE A 165 -8.05 -12.43 9.82
C ILE A 165 -8.88 -11.16 9.59
N VAL A 166 -8.29 -10.10 9.04
CA VAL A 166 -9.02 -8.87 8.69
C VAL A 166 -10.07 -9.13 7.62
N ALA A 167 -9.81 -9.99 6.63
CA ALA A 167 -10.80 -10.38 5.63
C ALA A 167 -12.00 -11.10 6.28
N ALA A 168 -11.76 -12.02 7.21
CA ALA A 168 -12.82 -12.67 7.98
C ALA A 168 -13.60 -11.66 8.84
N ALA A 169 -12.92 -10.69 9.45
CA ALA A 169 -13.58 -9.62 10.20
C ALA A 169 -14.46 -8.74 9.30
N VAL A 170 -14.01 -8.41 8.08
CA VAL A 170 -14.84 -7.71 7.09
C VAL A 170 -16.11 -8.52 6.77
N TYR A 171 -16.00 -9.85 6.65
CA TYR A 171 -17.19 -10.67 6.43
C TYR A 171 -18.17 -10.55 7.61
N VAL A 172 -17.71 -10.84 8.83
CA VAL A 172 -18.56 -10.86 10.04
C VAL A 172 -19.20 -9.50 10.36
N VAL A 173 -18.55 -8.39 10.03
CA VAL A 173 -19.06 -7.04 10.34
C VAL A 173 -20.12 -6.58 9.33
N PHE A 174 -20.03 -7.00 8.07
CA PHE A 174 -20.85 -6.48 6.98
C PHE A 174 -21.87 -7.49 6.40
N PHE A 175 -21.75 -8.78 6.71
CA PHE A 175 -22.61 -9.86 6.24
C PHE A 175 -22.97 -10.84 7.37
#